data_AF-A0A3M0G0F8-F1
#
_entry.id   AF-A0A3M0G0F8-F1
#
_cell.length_a   1.000
_cell.length_b   1.000
_cell.length_c   1.000
_cell.angle_alpha   90.00
_cell.angle_beta   90.00
_cell.angle_gamma   90.00
#
_symmetry.space_group_name_H-M   'P 1'
#
loop_
_entity.id
_entity.type
_entity.pdbx_description
1 polymer ?
#
loop_
_entity_poly.entity_id
_entity_poly.type
_entity_poly.pdbx_seq_one_letter_code
_entity_poly.pdbx_strand_id
1 'polypeptide(L)'
;MSLTFSSTPTLRGFGQIAGTIAKAADGSVRDRGPDAQVRRGCVDEAAPAAQPWDRNRFGSTAERISTVESLVALAKELQAAHAAEFPRGRKLQLERDHEALSAELKELMGRPVADRPVGRPATIRIALDAIEVDLKKHSLGITRTDVAVYEAVFNFLCFAGSGRWFPSWAKISVAARCCEKSVGRALRRLGHHGLLAWISRSTTKSRRSDPAAKQRVQTSHAYFLDLKKRMAERVYQRFIQLRECRVRRFGRSAAAEPVQAPPPPPSKDVAEQRRSIASLGASLFGSDGHLGRV
;
A
#
# COMPACT_ATOMS: atom_id res chain seq x y z
N MET A 1 32.73 6.82 6.77
CA MET A 1 32.20 6.54 5.42
C MET A 1 30.72 6.87 5.42
N SER A 2 30.35 7.97 4.76
CA SER A 2 29.02 8.58 4.82
C SER A 2 28.16 8.04 3.69
N LEU A 3 27.19 7.18 3.99
CA LEU A 3 26.21 6.71 3.00
C LEU A 3 25.17 7.80 2.78
N THR A 4 25.35 8.60 1.73
CA THR A 4 24.34 9.52 1.21
C THR A 4 23.23 8.72 0.51
N PHE A 5 22.15 8.43 1.22
CA PHE A 5 20.92 7.86 0.63
C PHE A 5 20.12 8.99 -0.04
N SER A 6 20.60 9.47 -1.19
CA SER A 6 19.92 10.48 -2.02
C SER A 6 19.28 9.82 -3.23
N SER A 7 18.10 9.24 -3.02
CA SER A 7 17.11 8.97 -4.07
C SER A 7 15.84 8.50 -3.39
N THR A 8 14.85 9.38 -3.27
CA THR A 8 13.50 9.01 -2.85
C THR A 8 13.01 7.91 -3.80
N PRO A 9 12.74 6.67 -3.35
CA PRO A 9 12.22 5.65 -4.25
C PRO A 9 10.82 6.07 -4.67
N THR A 10 10.70 6.69 -5.85
CA THR A 10 9.41 6.98 -6.47
C THR A 10 8.77 5.67 -6.92
N LEU A 11 7.47 5.51 -6.70
CA LEU A 11 6.72 4.31 -7.07
C LEU A 11 6.49 4.17 -8.60
N ARG A 12 7.47 4.48 -9.46
CA ARG A 12 7.38 4.27 -10.91
C ARG A 12 7.67 2.79 -11.25
N GLY A 13 6.78 2.14 -11.98
CA GLY A 13 6.96 0.78 -12.53
C GLY A 13 6.48 -0.38 -11.64
N PHE A 14 5.45 -0.20 -10.80
CA PHE A 14 5.03 -1.21 -9.81
C PHE A 14 4.10 -2.31 -10.32
N GLY A 15 3.56 -2.23 -11.55
CA GLY A 15 2.76 -3.30 -12.16
C GLY A 15 3.46 -4.67 -12.28
N GLN A 16 4.77 -4.75 -12.00
CA GLN A 16 5.56 -5.98 -12.01
C GLN A 16 5.78 -6.64 -10.63
N ILE A 17 5.44 -5.98 -9.51
CA ILE A 17 5.82 -6.49 -8.18
C ILE A 17 4.64 -7.18 -7.49
N ALA A 18 4.26 -8.33 -8.02
CA ALA A 18 3.47 -9.32 -7.30
C ALA A 18 4.02 -10.73 -7.56
N GLY A 19 5.26 -10.93 -7.15
CA GLY A 19 5.88 -12.25 -7.10
C GLY A 19 5.35 -13.02 -5.88
N THR A 20 4.49 -13.99 -6.15
CA THR A 20 4.17 -15.15 -5.31
C THR A 20 3.95 -14.87 -3.82
N ILE A 21 2.70 -14.64 -3.40
CA ILE A 21 2.03 -15.31 -2.26
C ILE A 21 0.54 -14.97 -2.35
N ALA A 22 -0.25 -15.92 -2.87
CA ALA A 22 -1.67 -16.05 -2.53
C ALA A 22 -2.23 -17.44 -2.82
N LYS A 23 -1.43 -18.53 -2.75
CA LYS A 23 -1.97 -19.90 -2.79
C LYS A 23 -2.76 -20.30 -1.53
N ALA A 24 -3.13 -19.32 -0.70
CA ALA A 24 -3.85 -19.50 0.56
C ALA A 24 -5.04 -18.53 0.73
N ALA A 25 -5.39 -17.71 -0.27
CA ALA A 25 -6.47 -16.73 -0.17
C ALA A 25 -7.53 -16.87 -1.28
N ASP A 26 -7.53 -18.00 -1.99
CA ASP A 26 -8.54 -18.30 -3.00
C ASP A 26 -9.86 -18.69 -2.31
N GLY A 27 -10.64 -17.66 -2.00
CA GLY A 27 -12.03 -17.77 -1.62
C GLY A 27 -12.94 -17.72 -2.85
N SER A 28 -12.66 -18.51 -3.89
CA SER A 28 -13.63 -18.66 -4.99
C SER A 28 -14.83 -19.46 -4.49
N VAL A 29 -16.03 -19.16 -5.02
CA VAL A 29 -17.27 -19.89 -4.67
C VAL A 29 -17.18 -21.38 -4.99
N ARG A 30 -16.21 -21.78 -5.84
CA ARG A 30 -15.95 -23.14 -6.30
C ARG A 30 -14.99 -23.93 -5.40
N ASP A 31 -14.42 -23.31 -4.37
CA ASP A 31 -13.48 -23.96 -3.43
C ASP A 31 -14.16 -24.42 -2.14
N ARG A 32 -15.25 -25.21 -2.25
CA ARG A 32 -15.88 -25.84 -1.07
C ARG A 32 -15.14 -27.12 -0.68
N GLY A 33 -14.98 -27.33 0.63
CA GLY A 33 -14.38 -28.56 1.17
C GLY A 33 -15.37 -29.73 1.12
N PRO A 34 -15.04 -30.87 1.74
CA PRO A 34 -15.99 -31.98 1.95
C PRO A 34 -17.27 -31.50 2.63
N ASP A 35 -17.14 -30.53 3.54
CA ASP A 35 -18.25 -29.83 4.17
C ASP A 35 -18.75 -28.70 3.26
N ALA A 36 -19.95 -28.85 2.70
CA ALA A 36 -20.56 -27.88 1.79
C ALA A 36 -20.75 -26.47 2.39
N GLN A 37 -20.75 -26.35 3.73
CA GLN A 37 -20.90 -25.09 4.46
C GLN A 37 -19.56 -24.40 4.80
N VAL A 38 -18.41 -25.03 4.50
CA VAL A 38 -17.09 -24.51 4.83
C VAL A 38 -16.23 -24.36 3.57
N ARG A 39 -15.58 -23.20 3.44
CA ARG A 39 -14.61 -22.96 2.37
C ARG A 39 -13.33 -23.76 2.61
N ARG A 40 -12.69 -24.26 1.55
CA ARG A 40 -11.37 -24.89 1.63
C ARG A 40 -10.38 -23.91 2.29
N GLY A 41 -9.54 -24.43 3.21
CA GLY A 41 -8.57 -23.63 3.95
C GLY A 41 -9.12 -22.88 5.16
N CYS A 42 -10.41 -23.05 5.53
CA CYS A 42 -10.90 -22.59 6.83
C CYS A 42 -10.23 -23.36 7.96
N VAL A 43 -9.79 -22.63 8.98
CA VAL A 43 -9.12 -23.18 10.17
C VAL A 43 -10.12 -23.19 11.32
N ASP A 44 -10.07 -24.22 12.15
CA ASP A 44 -10.88 -24.29 13.36
C ASP A 44 -10.58 -23.08 14.27
N GLU A 45 -11.63 -22.47 14.80
CA GLU A 45 -11.54 -21.27 15.62
C GLU A 45 -10.61 -21.42 16.84
N ALA A 46 -10.55 -22.63 17.41
CA ALA A 46 -9.73 -22.96 18.57
C ALA A 46 -8.24 -23.17 18.21
N ALA A 47 -7.91 -23.37 16.94
CA ALA A 47 -6.53 -23.63 16.54
C ALA A 47 -5.65 -22.38 16.69
N PRO A 48 -4.38 -22.49 17.13
CA PRO A 48 -3.46 -21.36 17.24
C PRO A 48 -3.27 -20.61 15.92
N ALA A 49 -3.29 -21.33 14.79
CA ALA A 49 -3.20 -20.72 13.47
C ALA A 49 -4.37 -19.78 13.14
N ALA A 50 -5.56 -20.00 13.71
CA ALA A 50 -6.74 -19.14 13.55
C ALA A 50 -6.75 -17.92 14.48
N GLN A 51 -5.67 -17.72 15.25
CA GLN A 51 -5.51 -16.71 16.28
C GLN A 51 -4.24 -15.87 16.07
N PRO A 52 -4.12 -15.14 14.94
CA PRO A 52 -2.90 -14.41 14.56
C PRO A 52 -2.72 -13.09 15.36
N TRP A 53 -3.20 -13.04 16.59
CA TRP A 53 -3.37 -11.81 17.36
C TRP A 53 -2.07 -11.09 17.68
N ASP A 54 -1.00 -11.84 17.91
CA ASP A 54 0.32 -11.29 18.24
C ASP A 54 0.86 -10.39 17.13
N ARG A 55 0.46 -10.63 15.87
CA ARG A 55 0.86 -9.81 14.71
C ARG A 55 0.18 -8.44 14.67
N ASN A 56 -0.88 -8.26 15.46
CA ASN A 56 -1.64 -7.03 15.54
C ASN A 56 -1.49 -6.34 16.90
N ARG A 57 -0.58 -6.81 17.77
CA ARG A 57 -0.29 -6.12 19.02
C ARG A 57 0.66 -4.98 18.74
N PHE A 58 0.27 -3.80 19.20
CA PHE A 58 1.10 -2.59 19.17
C PHE A 58 1.52 -2.29 20.60
N GLY A 59 2.76 -1.83 20.79
CA GLY A 59 3.27 -1.45 22.10
C GLY A 59 2.65 -0.15 22.63
N SER A 60 2.10 0.69 21.75
CA SER A 60 1.44 1.95 22.13
C SER A 60 0.38 2.42 21.13
N THR A 61 -0.47 3.36 21.55
CA THR A 61 -1.44 4.04 20.66
C THR A 61 -0.75 4.75 19.51
N ALA A 62 0.35 5.45 19.80
CA ALA A 62 1.12 6.20 18.81
C ALA A 62 1.74 5.29 17.76
N GLU A 63 2.25 4.13 18.17
CA GLU A 63 2.75 3.10 17.25
C GLU A 63 1.63 2.60 16.32
N ARG A 64 0.45 2.33 16.86
CA ARG A 64 -0.71 1.91 16.06
C ARG A 64 -1.11 2.98 15.06
N ILE A 65 -1.32 4.21 15.51
CA ILE A 65 -1.75 5.33 14.65
C ILE A 65 -0.72 5.55 13.53
N SER A 66 0.56 5.70 13.88
CA SER A 66 1.63 5.88 12.89
C SER A 66 1.71 4.72 11.89
N THR A 67 1.47 3.48 12.33
CA THR A 67 1.47 2.31 11.45
C THR A 67 0.26 2.31 10.52
N VAL A 68 -0.95 2.46 11.06
CA VAL A 68 -2.21 2.45 10.30
C VAL A 68 -2.24 3.59 9.28
N GLU A 69 -1.92 4.81 9.69
CA GLU A 69 -1.96 5.95 8.79
C GLU A 69 -0.88 5.86 7.70
N SER A 70 0.29 5.28 8.00
CA SER A 70 1.32 5.03 6.99
C SER A 70 0.90 3.95 6.00
N LEU A 71 0.20 2.90 6.45
CA LEU A 71 -0.38 1.90 5.56
C LEU A 71 -1.46 2.48 4.64
N VAL A 72 -2.35 3.32 5.19
CA VAL A 72 -3.37 4.02 4.39
C VAL A 72 -2.72 4.98 3.39
N ALA A 73 -1.69 5.72 3.80
CA ALA A 73 -0.94 6.59 2.89
C ALA A 73 -0.26 5.80 1.76
N LEU A 74 0.36 4.66 2.09
CA LEU A 74 0.96 3.77 1.11
C LEU A 74 -0.08 3.24 0.11
N ALA A 75 -1.26 2.82 0.58
CA ALA A 75 -2.35 2.38 -0.29
C ALA A 75 -2.81 3.51 -1.25
N LYS A 76 -2.85 4.76 -0.78
CA LYS A 76 -3.13 5.94 -1.61
C LYS A 76 -2.02 6.22 -2.63
N GLU A 77 -0.75 6.08 -2.25
CA GLU A 77 0.38 6.21 -3.18
C GLU A 77 0.32 5.11 -4.27
N LEU A 78 0.02 3.87 -3.90
CA LEU A 78 -0.17 2.76 -4.84
C LEU A 78 -1.37 2.99 -5.77
N GLN A 79 -2.48 3.51 -5.25
CA GLN A 79 -3.63 3.90 -6.05
C GLN A 79 -3.25 4.98 -7.06
N ALA A 80 -2.50 6.01 -6.65
CA ALA A 80 -2.06 7.09 -7.52
C ALA A 80 -1.10 6.60 -8.60
N ALA A 81 -0.13 5.74 -8.24
CA ALA A 81 0.78 5.11 -9.18
C ALA A 81 0.03 4.27 -10.23
N HIS A 82 -0.96 3.49 -9.78
CA HIS A 82 -1.80 2.70 -10.68
C HIS A 82 -2.62 3.57 -11.65
N ALA A 83 -3.20 4.67 -11.15
CA ALA A 83 -3.96 5.61 -11.99
C ALA A 83 -3.07 6.34 -13.01
N ALA A 84 -1.78 6.55 -12.70
CA ALA A 84 -0.81 7.10 -13.62
C ALA A 84 -0.39 6.09 -14.71
N GLU A 85 -0.26 4.81 -14.35
CA GLU A 85 0.06 3.72 -15.28
C GLU A 85 -1.12 3.40 -16.21
N PHE A 86 -2.34 3.43 -15.68
CA PHE A 86 -3.57 3.16 -16.43
C PHE A 86 -4.54 4.35 -16.38
N PRO A 87 -4.35 5.35 -17.26
CA PRO A 87 -5.27 6.46 -17.40
C PRO A 87 -6.69 6.00 -17.77
N ARG A 88 -7.66 6.89 -17.53
CA ARG A 88 -9.07 6.65 -17.89
C ARG A 88 -9.18 6.26 -19.37
N GLY A 89 -9.98 5.23 -19.66
CA GLY A 89 -10.18 4.72 -21.02
C GLY A 89 -9.13 3.72 -21.50
N ARG A 90 -7.94 3.63 -20.86
CA ARG A 90 -6.90 2.68 -21.29
C ARG A 90 -7.36 1.24 -21.26
N LYS A 91 -8.12 0.83 -20.23
CA LYS A 91 -8.72 -0.51 -20.13
C LYS A 91 -9.63 -0.81 -21.33
N LEU A 92 -10.52 0.12 -21.65
CA LEU A 92 -11.46 -0.03 -22.77
C LEU A 92 -10.72 -0.13 -24.10
N GLN A 93 -9.64 0.65 -24.26
CA GLN A 93 -8.79 0.55 -25.44
C GLN A 93 -8.13 -0.82 -25.55
N LEU A 94 -7.55 -1.34 -24.46
CA LEU A 94 -6.96 -2.68 -24.43
C LEU A 94 -7.98 -3.77 -24.74
N GLU A 95 -9.22 -3.65 -24.23
CA GLU A 95 -10.31 -4.59 -24.54
C GLU A 95 -10.67 -4.56 -26.04
N ARG A 96 -10.76 -3.37 -26.64
CA ARG A 96 -10.99 -3.22 -28.09
C ARG A 96 -9.84 -3.76 -28.93
N ASP A 97 -8.60 -3.46 -28.55
CA ASP A 97 -7.40 -3.93 -29.25
C ASP A 97 -7.33 -5.48 -29.18
N HIS A 98 -7.66 -6.05 -28.02
CA HIS A 98 -7.75 -7.50 -27.84
C HIS A 98 -8.81 -8.12 -28.76
N GLU A 99 -10.03 -7.56 -28.78
CA GLU A 99 -11.11 -8.02 -29.64
C GLU A 99 -10.71 -7.97 -31.12
N ALA A 100 -10.15 -6.84 -31.59
CA ALA A 100 -9.71 -6.67 -32.97
C ALA A 100 -8.61 -7.67 -33.38
N LEU A 101 -7.58 -7.83 -32.55
CA LEU A 101 -6.48 -8.76 -32.81
C LEU A 101 -6.94 -10.22 -32.75
N SER A 102 -7.87 -10.55 -31.84
CA SER A 102 -8.43 -11.90 -31.75
C SER A 102 -9.27 -12.26 -32.99
N ALA A 103 -10.02 -11.30 -33.53
CA ALA A 103 -10.76 -11.45 -34.77
C ALA A 103 -9.81 -11.64 -35.96
N GLU A 104 -8.78 -10.79 -36.09
CA GLU A 104 -7.78 -10.90 -37.14
C GLU A 104 -7.07 -12.27 -37.10
N LEU A 105 -6.67 -12.74 -35.91
CA LEU A 105 -6.05 -14.05 -35.74
C LEU A 105 -7.00 -15.17 -36.19
N LYS A 106 -8.28 -15.08 -35.83
CA LYS A 106 -9.28 -16.07 -36.23
C LYS A 106 -9.47 -16.11 -37.74
N GLU A 107 -9.52 -14.95 -38.40
CA GLU A 107 -9.59 -14.86 -39.87
C GLU A 107 -8.36 -15.47 -40.53
N LEU A 108 -7.15 -15.13 -40.05
CA LEU A 108 -5.90 -15.68 -40.59
C LEU A 108 -5.80 -17.20 -40.39
N MET A 109 -6.31 -17.72 -39.28
CA MET A 109 -6.34 -19.16 -39.03
C MET A 109 -7.40 -19.89 -39.86
N GLY A 110 -8.43 -19.19 -40.33
CA GLY A 110 -9.41 -19.72 -41.28
C GLY A 110 -8.92 -19.81 -42.72
N ARG A 111 -7.87 -19.04 -43.10
CA ARG A 111 -7.29 -19.08 -44.45
C ARG A 111 -6.41 -20.34 -44.66
N PRO A 112 -6.30 -20.85 -45.91
CA PRO A 112 -5.33 -21.89 -46.26
C PRO A 112 -3.91 -21.46 -45.88
N VAL A 113 -3.05 -22.43 -45.53
CA VAL A 113 -1.69 -22.14 -45.05
C VAL A 113 -0.87 -21.32 -46.06
N ALA A 114 -1.08 -21.55 -47.36
CA ALA A 114 -0.39 -20.85 -48.45
C ALA A 114 -0.71 -19.35 -48.52
N ASP A 115 -1.93 -18.94 -48.11
CA ASP A 115 -2.40 -17.55 -48.20
C ASP A 115 -2.15 -16.76 -46.90
N ARG A 116 -1.49 -17.38 -45.92
CA ARG A 116 -1.20 -16.74 -44.64
C ARG A 116 0.05 -15.87 -44.76
N PRO A 117 -0.04 -14.57 -44.42
CA PRO A 117 1.15 -13.74 -44.32
C PRO A 117 2.12 -14.32 -43.28
N VAL A 118 3.36 -14.53 -43.71
CA VAL A 118 4.43 -15.11 -42.88
C VAL A 118 4.65 -14.23 -41.66
N GLY A 119 4.73 -14.84 -40.47
CA GLY A 119 5.03 -14.16 -39.21
C GLY A 119 3.87 -13.38 -38.56
N ARG A 120 2.88 -12.89 -39.33
CA ARG A 120 1.77 -12.09 -38.77
C ARG A 120 0.98 -12.80 -37.66
N PRO A 121 0.58 -14.09 -37.79
CA PRO A 121 -0.09 -14.80 -36.70
C PRO A 121 0.74 -14.89 -35.42
N ALA A 122 2.07 -15.01 -35.53
CA ALA A 122 2.96 -15.04 -34.38
C ALA A 122 3.02 -13.66 -33.69
N THR A 123 3.15 -12.58 -34.48
CA THR A 123 3.12 -11.21 -33.97
C THR A 123 1.82 -10.90 -33.23
N ILE A 124 0.67 -11.32 -33.77
CA ILE A 124 -0.63 -11.12 -33.12
C ILE A 124 -0.71 -11.85 -31.78
N ARG A 125 -0.20 -13.09 -31.69
CA ARG A 125 -0.17 -13.83 -30.42
C ARG A 125 0.66 -13.11 -29.36
N ILE A 126 1.85 -12.63 -29.72
CA ILE A 126 2.71 -11.86 -28.80
C ILE A 126 1.99 -10.58 -28.33
N ALA A 127 1.28 -9.89 -29.23
CA ALA A 127 0.52 -8.70 -28.89
C ALA A 127 -0.67 -9.01 -27.97
N LEU A 128 -1.41 -10.10 -28.22
CA LEU A 128 -2.49 -10.58 -27.36
C LEU A 128 -1.97 -10.91 -25.96
N ASP A 129 -0.87 -11.67 -25.87
CA ASP A 129 -0.24 -12.02 -24.58
C ASP A 129 0.14 -10.75 -23.80
N ALA A 130 0.70 -9.73 -24.46
CA ALA A 130 1.03 -8.45 -23.84
C ALA A 130 -0.21 -7.70 -23.33
N ILE A 131 -1.30 -7.67 -24.12
CA ILE A 131 -2.56 -7.04 -23.74
C ILE A 131 -3.19 -7.78 -22.55
N GLU A 132 -3.20 -9.11 -22.56
CA GLU A 132 -3.70 -9.92 -21.45
C GLU A 132 -2.93 -9.65 -20.16
N VAL A 133 -1.61 -9.54 -20.25
CA VAL A 133 -0.75 -9.16 -19.11
C VAL A 133 -1.15 -7.79 -18.56
N ASP A 134 -1.37 -6.80 -19.42
CA ASP A 134 -1.75 -5.45 -18.99
C ASP A 134 -3.19 -5.38 -18.43
N LEU A 135 -4.14 -6.12 -19.02
CA LEU A 135 -5.50 -6.27 -18.48
C LEU A 135 -5.48 -6.93 -17.11
N LYS A 136 -4.63 -7.94 -16.93
CA LYS A 136 -4.44 -8.61 -15.63
C LYS A 136 -3.84 -7.64 -14.61
N LYS A 137 -2.81 -6.87 -14.96
CA LYS A 137 -2.27 -5.81 -14.10
C LYS A 137 -3.34 -4.79 -13.71
N HIS A 138 -4.15 -4.34 -14.66
CA HIS A 138 -5.27 -3.43 -14.41
C HIS A 138 -6.27 -4.03 -13.40
N SER A 139 -6.61 -5.32 -13.54
CA SER A 139 -7.57 -5.97 -12.63
C SER A 139 -7.10 -6.03 -11.17
N LEU A 140 -5.77 -6.05 -10.96
CA LEU A 140 -5.11 -6.18 -9.65
C LEU A 140 -4.76 -4.82 -9.03
N GLY A 141 -4.89 -3.72 -9.77
CA GLY A 141 -4.60 -2.38 -9.29
C GLY A 141 -5.49 -1.93 -8.14
N ILE A 142 -4.90 -1.13 -7.22
CA ILE A 142 -5.63 -0.57 -6.08
C ILE A 142 -6.55 0.55 -6.58
N THR A 143 -7.83 0.42 -6.25
CA THR A 143 -8.87 1.41 -6.59
C THR A 143 -9.24 2.28 -5.39
N ARG A 144 -9.96 3.37 -5.63
CA ARG A 144 -10.49 4.25 -4.57
C ARG A 144 -11.34 3.48 -3.55
N THR A 145 -12.16 2.54 -4.04
CA THR A 145 -13.00 1.70 -3.18
C THR A 145 -12.16 0.80 -2.28
N ASP A 146 -11.02 0.31 -2.78
CA ASP A 146 -10.13 -0.55 -1.99
C ASP A 146 -9.49 0.23 -0.84
N VAL A 147 -9.09 1.48 -1.08
CA VAL A 147 -8.58 2.38 -0.02
C VAL A 147 -9.66 2.65 1.02
N ALA A 148 -10.90 2.95 0.61
CA ALA A 148 -12.01 3.18 1.53
C ALA A 148 -12.34 1.94 2.39
N VAL A 149 -12.30 0.74 1.77
CA VAL A 149 -12.43 -0.53 2.49
C VAL A 149 -11.27 -0.71 3.48
N TYR A 150 -10.04 -0.39 3.07
CA TYR A 150 -8.87 -0.53 3.92
C TYR A 150 -8.93 0.37 5.16
N GLU A 151 -9.31 1.65 4.98
CA GLU A 151 -9.57 2.60 6.07
C GLU A 151 -10.67 2.08 7.00
N ALA A 152 -11.79 1.62 6.45
CA ALA A 152 -12.91 1.09 7.22
C ALA A 152 -12.54 -0.14 8.05
N VAL A 153 -11.70 -1.03 7.50
CA VAL A 153 -11.24 -2.24 8.19
C VAL A 153 -10.44 -1.87 9.45
N PHE A 154 -9.59 -0.83 9.38
CA PHE A 154 -8.82 -0.37 10.53
C PHE A 154 -9.65 0.28 11.64
N ASN A 155 -10.84 0.81 11.36
CA ASN A 155 -11.73 1.33 12.40
C ASN A 155 -12.16 0.24 13.40
N PHE A 156 -12.12 -1.03 13.01
CA PHE A 156 -12.45 -2.17 13.87
C PHE A 156 -11.23 -2.76 14.61
N LEU A 157 -10.04 -2.18 14.44
CA LEU A 157 -8.82 -2.64 15.11
C LEU A 157 -8.81 -2.12 16.56
N CYS A 158 -9.26 -2.95 17.50
CA CYS A 158 -9.42 -2.58 18.91
C CYS A 158 -8.08 -2.29 19.62
N PHE A 159 -8.13 -1.35 20.58
CA PHE A 159 -6.99 -0.86 21.35
C PHE A 159 -6.55 -1.78 22.52
N ALA A 160 -7.41 -2.71 22.95
CA ALA A 160 -7.30 -3.41 24.24
C ALA A 160 -6.17 -4.48 24.34
N GLY A 161 -5.04 -4.31 23.64
CA GLY A 161 -3.85 -5.18 23.69
C GLY A 161 -4.06 -6.61 23.18
N SER A 162 -5.31 -7.02 22.93
CA SER A 162 -5.69 -8.37 22.58
C SER A 162 -5.32 -8.73 21.14
N GLY A 163 -5.04 -7.76 20.26
CA GLY A 163 -4.74 -7.97 18.85
C GLY A 163 -5.89 -8.60 18.03
N ARG A 164 -7.06 -8.79 18.65
CA ARG A 164 -8.21 -9.43 18.05
C ARG A 164 -8.85 -8.50 17.03
N TRP A 165 -8.95 -8.97 15.79
CA TRP A 165 -9.49 -8.18 14.69
C TRP A 165 -10.31 -9.07 13.76
N PHE A 166 -11.63 -9.04 13.92
CA PHE A 166 -12.55 -9.93 13.20
C PHE A 166 -13.84 -9.26 12.69
N PRO A 167 -13.79 -8.08 12.04
CA PRO A 167 -14.98 -7.49 11.45
C PRO A 167 -15.58 -8.39 10.35
N SER A 168 -16.90 -8.56 10.35
CA SER A 168 -17.60 -9.24 9.25
C SER A 168 -17.57 -8.38 7.99
N TRP A 169 -17.67 -9.01 6.82
CA TRP A 169 -17.73 -8.29 5.55
C TRP A 169 -18.91 -7.31 5.48
N ALA A 170 -20.06 -7.67 6.08
CA ALA A 170 -21.21 -6.78 6.23
C ALA A 170 -20.91 -5.53 7.08
N LYS A 171 -20.16 -5.66 8.18
CA LYS A 171 -19.76 -4.49 9.00
C LYS A 171 -18.81 -3.58 8.22
N ILE A 172 -17.86 -4.16 7.49
CA ILE A 172 -16.92 -3.42 6.64
C ILE A 172 -17.68 -2.70 5.52
N SER A 173 -18.65 -3.36 4.88
CA SER A 173 -19.40 -2.79 3.76
C SER A 173 -20.20 -1.56 4.18
N VAL A 174 -20.82 -1.60 5.37
CA VAL A 174 -21.52 -0.44 5.95
C VAL A 174 -20.54 0.70 6.25
N ALA A 175 -19.41 0.40 6.89
CA ALA A 175 -18.40 1.41 7.22
C ALA A 175 -17.76 2.05 5.97
N ALA A 176 -17.49 1.26 4.93
CA ALA A 176 -16.90 1.72 3.67
C ALA A 176 -17.94 2.27 2.67
N ARG A 177 -19.24 2.22 2.99
CA ARG A 177 -20.36 2.62 2.10
C ARG A 177 -20.30 1.94 0.73
N CYS A 178 -20.09 0.63 0.71
CA CYS A 178 -20.06 -0.16 -0.52
C CYS A 178 -20.81 -1.48 -0.37
N CYS A 179 -20.99 -2.22 -1.46
CA CYS A 179 -21.60 -3.54 -1.41
C CYS A 179 -20.61 -4.62 -0.94
N GLU A 180 -21.12 -5.69 -0.33
CA GLU A 180 -20.29 -6.78 0.21
C GLU A 180 -19.42 -7.45 -0.86
N LYS A 181 -19.92 -7.58 -2.09
CA LYS A 181 -19.15 -8.08 -3.24
C LYS A 181 -17.91 -7.22 -3.53
N SER A 182 -18.04 -5.90 -3.38
CA SER A 182 -16.92 -4.97 -3.54
C SER A 182 -15.91 -5.09 -2.41
N VAL A 183 -16.35 -5.30 -1.17
CA VAL A 183 -15.46 -5.62 -0.04
C VAL A 183 -14.64 -6.87 -0.34
N GLY A 184 -15.29 -7.96 -0.78
CA GLY A 184 -14.59 -9.20 -1.12
C GLY A 184 -13.60 -9.07 -2.28
N ARG A 185 -13.85 -8.16 -3.24
CA ARG A 185 -12.88 -7.83 -4.32
C ARG A 185 -11.72 -6.99 -3.79
N ALA A 186 -12.03 -5.99 -2.96
CA ALA A 186 -11.05 -5.10 -2.33
C ALA A 186 -10.08 -5.85 -1.44
N LEU A 187 -10.58 -6.68 -0.52
CA LEU A 187 -9.74 -7.49 0.36
C LEU A 187 -8.79 -8.39 -0.43
N ARG A 188 -9.25 -9.01 -1.53
CA ARG A 188 -8.39 -9.80 -2.43
C ARG A 188 -7.28 -8.98 -3.06
N ARG A 189 -7.57 -7.77 -3.55
CA ARG A 189 -6.54 -6.88 -4.08
C ARG A 189 -5.57 -6.41 -3.00
N LEU A 190 -6.06 -6.01 -1.83
CA LEU A 190 -5.22 -5.61 -0.70
C LEU A 190 -4.31 -6.77 -0.22
N GLY A 191 -4.82 -7.99 -0.23
CA GLY A 191 -4.04 -9.19 0.09
C GLY A 191 -3.02 -9.55 -0.98
N HIS A 192 -3.32 -9.33 -2.26
CA HIS A 192 -2.37 -9.48 -3.36
C HIS A 192 -1.16 -8.54 -3.23
N HIS A 193 -1.38 -7.31 -2.75
CA HIS A 193 -0.30 -6.34 -2.48
C HIS A 193 0.40 -6.55 -1.13
N GLY A 194 -0.02 -7.55 -0.33
CA GLY A 194 0.56 -7.81 0.99
C GLY A 194 0.20 -6.80 2.07
N LEU A 195 -0.76 -5.90 1.82
CA LEU A 195 -1.21 -4.86 2.74
C LEU A 195 -2.09 -5.41 3.87
N LEU A 196 -2.80 -6.51 3.62
CA LEU A 196 -3.72 -7.14 4.56
C LEU A 196 -3.77 -8.63 4.33
N ALA A 197 -3.69 -9.42 5.41
CA ALA A 197 -3.95 -10.85 5.34
C ALA A 197 -5.13 -11.21 6.23
N TRP A 198 -5.82 -12.30 5.89
CA TRP A 198 -6.89 -12.82 6.73
C TRP A 198 -6.94 -14.35 6.70
N ILE A 199 -7.50 -14.91 7.75
CA ILE A 199 -7.81 -16.34 7.88
C ILE A 199 -9.32 -16.47 8.07
N SER A 200 -9.93 -17.36 7.30
CA SER A 200 -11.32 -17.75 7.48
C SER A 200 -11.42 -18.75 8.63
N ARG A 201 -12.25 -18.46 9.62
CA ARG A 201 -12.43 -19.28 10.81
C ARG A 201 -13.73 -20.08 10.70
N SER A 202 -13.69 -21.33 11.10
CA SER A 202 -14.87 -22.19 11.22
C SER A 202 -14.98 -22.71 12.64
N THR A 203 -16.22 -22.88 13.12
CA THR A 203 -16.49 -23.61 14.36
C THR A 203 -17.34 -24.82 14.06
N THR A 204 -17.21 -25.87 14.85
CA THR A 204 -18.15 -26.99 14.80
C THR A 204 -19.34 -26.61 15.66
N LYS A 205 -20.50 -26.37 15.05
CA LYS A 205 -21.73 -26.21 15.84
C LYS A 205 -22.23 -27.60 16.20
N SER A 206 -22.21 -27.96 17.48
CA SER A 206 -23.08 -29.04 17.97
C SER A 206 -24.51 -28.49 17.97
N ARG A 207 -25.34 -28.92 17.03
CA ARG A 207 -26.78 -28.64 17.11
C ARG A 207 -27.31 -29.44 18.30
N ARG A 208 -28.09 -28.80 19.20
CA ARG A 208 -28.72 -29.44 20.38
C ARG A 208 -29.61 -30.65 20.03
N SER A 209 -29.93 -30.86 18.75
CA SER A 209 -30.92 -31.81 18.28
C SER A 209 -30.38 -33.01 17.50
N ASP A 210 -29.08 -33.08 17.14
CA ASP A 210 -28.56 -34.23 16.41
C ASP A 210 -27.04 -34.44 16.62
N PRO A 211 -26.61 -35.40 17.46
CA PRO A 211 -25.20 -35.63 17.77
C PRO A 211 -24.40 -36.31 16.64
N ALA A 212 -25.06 -36.83 15.60
CA ALA A 212 -24.43 -37.59 14.52
C ALA A 212 -23.84 -36.71 13.40
N ALA A 213 -24.37 -35.50 13.18
CA ALA A 213 -23.91 -34.60 12.12
C ALA A 213 -23.18 -33.39 12.72
N LYS A 214 -21.87 -33.52 12.96
CA LYS A 214 -20.99 -32.40 13.30
C LYS A 214 -20.92 -31.42 12.11
N GLN A 215 -21.85 -30.46 12.04
CA GLN A 215 -21.85 -29.45 10.99
C GLN A 215 -20.89 -28.31 11.36
N ARG A 216 -19.89 -28.11 10.51
CA ARG A 216 -18.99 -26.96 10.62
C ARG A 216 -19.63 -25.73 9.98
N VAL A 217 -19.64 -24.62 10.70
CA VAL A 217 -20.17 -23.33 10.26
C VAL A 217 -19.04 -22.31 10.25
N GLN A 218 -18.89 -21.56 9.15
CA GLN A 218 -17.97 -20.44 9.09
C GLN A 218 -18.42 -19.33 10.05
N THR A 219 -17.56 -18.90 10.97
CA THR A 219 -17.91 -17.90 11.99
C THR A 219 -17.49 -16.49 11.56
N SER A 220 -16.20 -16.29 11.33
CA SER A 220 -15.63 -14.95 11.13
C SER A 220 -14.32 -15.00 10.35
N HIS A 221 -13.88 -13.85 9.85
CA HIS A 221 -12.54 -13.69 9.28
C HIS A 221 -11.65 -12.99 10.30
N ALA A 222 -10.51 -13.59 10.65
CA ALA A 222 -9.47 -12.92 11.45
C ALA A 222 -8.49 -12.22 10.52
N TYR A 223 -8.32 -10.92 10.69
CA TYR A 223 -7.38 -10.11 9.92
C TYR A 223 -6.08 -9.94 10.68
N PHE A 224 -4.98 -9.85 9.95
CA PHE A 224 -3.67 -9.58 10.53
C PHE A 224 -2.73 -8.90 9.54
N LEU A 225 -1.71 -8.25 10.11
CA LEU A 225 -0.64 -7.60 9.36
C LEU A 225 0.59 -8.53 9.30
N ASP A 226 0.97 -8.94 8.10
CA ASP A 226 2.19 -9.75 7.86
C ASP A 226 3.05 -9.09 6.78
N LEU A 227 3.32 -7.80 7.04
CA LEU A 227 3.83 -6.85 6.07
C LEU A 227 5.16 -7.29 5.47
N LYS A 228 6.16 -7.61 6.31
CA LYS A 228 7.50 -7.99 5.83
C LYS A 228 7.51 -9.27 4.99
N LYS A 229 6.61 -10.22 5.27
CA LYS A 229 6.59 -11.52 4.57
C LYS A 229 5.81 -11.48 3.27
N ARG A 230 4.78 -10.64 3.18
CA ARG A 230 3.81 -10.67 2.06
C ARG A 230 3.93 -9.49 1.12
N MET A 231 4.44 -8.36 1.59
CA MET A 231 4.57 -7.17 0.80
C MET A 231 5.88 -7.22 0.01
N ALA A 232 5.83 -6.69 -1.21
CA ALA A 232 7.01 -6.48 -2.03
C ALA A 232 8.07 -5.63 -1.30
N GLU A 233 9.35 -5.98 -1.44
CA GLU A 233 10.46 -5.32 -0.71
C GLU A 233 10.45 -3.80 -0.87
N ARG A 234 10.31 -3.30 -2.11
CA ARG A 234 10.26 -1.84 -2.36
C ARG A 234 9.05 -1.15 -1.70
N VAL A 235 7.90 -1.83 -1.66
CA VAL A 235 6.68 -1.30 -1.01
C VAL A 235 6.86 -1.30 0.51
N TYR A 236 7.49 -2.35 1.06
CA TYR A 236 7.81 -2.42 2.49
C TYR A 236 8.81 -1.34 2.91
N GLN A 237 9.86 -1.10 2.13
CA GLN A 237 10.81 -0.01 2.39
C GLN A 237 10.09 1.35 2.39
N ARG A 238 9.19 1.58 1.43
CA ARG A 238 8.38 2.81 1.38
C ARG A 238 7.48 2.95 2.62
N PHE A 239 6.86 1.87 3.06
CA PHE A 239 6.08 1.85 4.30
C PHE A 239 6.92 2.25 5.52
N ILE A 240 8.12 1.67 5.68
CA ILE A 240 9.02 2.00 6.80
C ILE A 240 9.38 3.48 6.79
N GLN A 241 9.72 4.05 5.62
CA GLN A 241 10.00 5.48 5.48
C GLN A 241 8.82 6.36 5.92
N LEU A 242 7.60 6.03 5.48
CA LEU A 242 6.40 6.77 5.87
C LEU A 242 6.17 6.69 7.39
N ARG A 243 6.31 5.49 7.98
CA ARG A 243 6.16 5.28 9.43
C ARG A 243 7.21 6.04 10.23
N GLU A 244 8.48 5.98 9.85
CA GLU A 244 9.56 6.72 10.52
C GLU A 244 9.34 8.23 10.46
N CYS A 245 8.96 8.75 9.30
CA CYS A 245 8.61 10.16 9.15
C CYS A 245 7.48 10.58 10.10
N ARG A 246 6.46 9.73 10.30
CA ARG A 246 5.36 10.00 11.25
C ARG A 246 5.82 9.89 12.70
N VAL A 247 6.55 8.84 13.06
CA VAL A 247 7.07 8.66 14.43
C VAL A 247 7.96 9.84 14.83
N ARG A 248 8.82 10.33 13.93
CA ARG A 248 9.62 11.55 14.17
C ARG A 248 8.75 12.78 14.41
N ARG A 249 7.59 12.91 13.75
CA ARG A 249 6.65 14.01 14.01
C ARG A 249 6.01 13.87 15.39
N PHE A 250 5.54 12.69 15.77
CA PHE A 250 5.00 12.45 17.11
C PHE A 250 6.04 12.72 18.21
N GLY A 251 7.31 12.33 18.00
CA GLY A 251 8.41 12.61 18.93
C GLY A 251 8.80 14.10 18.98
N ARG A 252 8.77 14.81 17.85
CA ARG A 252 9.03 16.26 17.80
C ARG A 252 7.91 17.08 18.42
N SER A 253 6.64 16.68 18.23
CA SER A 253 5.50 17.35 18.86
C SER A 253 5.47 17.18 20.39
N ALA A 254 6.09 16.13 20.93
CA ALA A 254 6.30 15.96 22.37
C ALA A 254 7.54 16.72 22.89
N ALA A 255 8.51 17.02 22.02
CA ALA A 255 9.79 17.63 22.37
C ALA A 255 9.90 19.13 22.02
N ALA A 256 8.80 19.80 21.67
CA ALA A 256 8.83 21.20 21.21
C ALA A 256 7.81 22.09 21.95
N GLU A 257 8.22 22.63 23.09
CA GLU A 257 8.54 24.05 23.12
C GLU A 257 10.07 24.16 23.22
N PRO A 258 10.77 24.71 22.21
CA PRO A 258 12.13 25.18 22.46
C PRO A 258 11.99 26.43 23.33
N VAL A 259 12.26 26.30 24.63
CA VAL A 259 12.60 27.45 25.46
C VAL A 259 13.78 28.12 24.77
N GLN A 260 13.53 29.24 24.09
CA GLN A 260 14.60 30.09 23.57
C GLN A 260 15.47 30.45 24.77
N ALA A 261 16.70 29.93 24.79
CA ALA A 261 17.69 30.40 25.73
C ALA A 261 17.84 31.92 25.53
N PRO A 262 17.79 32.74 26.59
CA PRO A 262 17.96 34.18 26.46
C PRO A 262 19.28 34.46 25.71
N PRO A 263 19.29 35.42 24.77
CA PRO A 263 20.49 35.73 24.01
C PRO A 263 21.63 36.09 24.97
N PRO A 264 22.86 35.60 24.74
CA PRO A 264 23.99 35.93 25.60
C PRO A 264 24.21 37.45 25.58
N PRO A 265 24.62 38.05 26.72
CA PRO A 265 24.88 39.48 26.79
C PRO A 265 25.94 39.85 25.75
N PRO A 266 25.79 41.01 25.07
CA PRO A 266 26.73 41.42 24.04
C PRO A 266 28.13 41.53 24.66
N SER A 267 29.08 40.72 24.16
CA SER A 267 30.47 40.81 24.59
C SER A 267 31.04 42.15 24.17
N LYS A 268 31.76 42.81 25.09
CA LYS A 268 32.36 44.14 24.88
C LYS A 268 33.27 44.18 23.65
N ASP A 269 33.87 43.05 23.30
CA ASP A 269 34.76 42.87 22.15
C ASP A 269 34.07 43.13 20.80
N VAL A 270 32.79 42.78 20.64
CA VAL A 270 32.08 42.97 19.36
C VAL A 270 31.73 44.45 19.13
N ALA A 271 31.52 45.21 20.20
CA ALA A 271 31.30 46.65 20.11
C ALA A 271 32.60 47.41 19.76
N GLU A 272 33.73 46.98 20.33
CA GLU A 272 35.05 47.53 19.99
C GLU A 272 35.51 47.15 18.57
N GLN A 273 35.23 45.92 18.12
CA GLN A 273 35.49 45.50 16.74
C GLN A 273 34.66 46.31 15.75
N ARG A 274 33.39 46.59 16.04
CA ARG A 274 32.53 47.43 15.18
C ARG A 274 33.00 48.88 15.12
N ARG A 275 33.50 49.45 16.23
CA ARG A 275 34.11 50.79 16.23
C ARG A 275 35.41 50.81 15.43
N SER A 276 36.23 49.78 15.55
CA SER A 276 37.50 49.65 14.82
C SER A 276 37.26 49.57 13.31
N ILE A 277 36.28 48.76 12.87
CA ILE A 277 35.89 48.65 11.45
C ILE A 277 35.30 49.98 10.94
N ALA A 278 34.50 50.68 11.74
CA ALA A 278 33.95 51.99 11.36
C ALA A 278 35.05 53.07 11.23
N SER A 279 36.06 53.05 12.10
CA SER A 279 37.21 53.98 12.03
C SER A 279 38.11 53.71 10.81
N LEU A 280 38.28 52.44 10.44
CA LEU A 280 39.00 52.02 9.22
C LEU A 280 38.24 52.44 7.96
N GLY A 281 36.91 52.31 7.95
CA GLY A 281 36.07 52.81 6.87
C GLY A 281 36.18 54.33 6.70
N ALA A 282 36.17 55.10 7.79
CA ALA A 282 36.30 56.56 7.73
C ALA A 282 37.68 57.02 7.21
N SER A 283 38.75 56.27 7.51
CA SER A 283 40.10 56.58 7.04
C SER A 283 40.31 56.28 5.54
N LEU A 284 39.66 55.23 5.04
CA LEU A 284 39.76 54.82 3.62
C LEU A 284 38.98 55.72 2.66
N PHE A 285 37.92 56.39 3.12
CA PHE A 285 37.11 57.30 2.29
C PHE A 285 37.45 58.79 2.49
N GLY A 286 38.41 59.12 3.36
CA GLY A 286 38.91 60.50 3.57
C GLY A 286 40.10 60.88 2.69
N SER A 287 40.61 59.97 1.86
CA SER A 287 41.85 60.10 1.09
C SER A 287 41.60 60.15 -0.43
N ASP A 288 40.58 60.88 -0.89
CA ASP A 288 40.47 61.28 -2.30
C ASP A 288 40.08 62.75 -2.38
N GLY A 289 41.09 63.59 -2.13
CA GLY A 289 40.97 65.05 -2.16
C GLY A 289 42.27 65.70 -2.59
N HIS A 290 42.51 65.69 -3.90
CA HIS A 290 43.19 66.76 -4.66
C HIS A 290 44.74 66.71 -4.81
N LEU A 291 45.18 65.96 -5.83
CA LEU A 291 46.28 66.40 -6.72
C LEU A 291 45.70 66.74 -8.11
N GLY A 292 45.57 68.04 -8.40
CA GLY A 292 45.78 68.62 -9.74
C GLY A 292 44.57 69.14 -10.53
N ARG A 293 44.39 70.48 -10.56
CA ARG A 293 44.58 71.32 -11.77
C ARG A 293 44.47 72.84 -11.51
N VAL A 294 45.51 73.53 -12.01
CA VAL A 294 45.74 75.00 -12.24
C VAL A 294 46.02 75.86 -11.03
#